data_AF-A0A135YQR8-F1
#
_entry.id   AF-A0A135YQR8-F1
#
_cell.length_a   1.000
_cell.length_b   1.000
_cell.length_c   1.000
_cell.angle_alpha   90.00
_cell.angle_beta   90.00
_cell.angle_gamma   90.00
#
_symmetry.space_group_name_H-M   'P 1'
#
loop_
_entity.id
_entity.type
_entity.pdbx_description
1 polymer ?
#
loop_
_entity_poly.entity_id
_entity_poly.type
_entity_poly.pdbx_seq_one_letter_code
_entity_poly.pdbx_strand_id
1 'polypeptide(L)'
;MILDYIRLRIIRIANNEKERDVLSLLYITWLIIMGVFVIKVAVFDTLSVLMVPIFKSMVTIWKSTLMGGGQVNSESIELLSDINFIFSYLELLIPVAISLIYIKYFEKLTFKTEAIYIVLNIVLLMLLFSSIRMNIFLTLVLLLFVLIFPLGKGKYSSNLSNLRYIYYIWLNYKGDKWQETRKDNLKNLIKKTLALFILCFALAKLTSDFLGISIYLSILTYLAFAVRLFLVNYKSDKVLIIFQKSIIYIFILLINIILNFQIENYLDKIFGLLITFYFAWDRIFSLSKEIQQIIDEQSALYYYEDSEISVKKLSREYMSIKFIDEDITEIDLVVQILIRFNFLEYKIIENSSYEILKKEVCHLCKIYKNKYDSYSQIIGYIDLKFNNSKRDPIKNELIHLFSKEKQKIYSIDLIMEYICYLHTNKDHVDIINTFEMYLSPYIKILDIDMLNILEESYNMIGENEKAKKIHNFIIKIFN
;
A
#
# COMPACT_ATOMS: atom_id res chain seq x y z
N MET A 1 3.61 -3.02 -4.50
CA MET A 1 4.58 -4.13 -4.53
C MET A 1 4.49 -5.04 -3.30
N ILE A 2 4.77 -4.56 -2.07
CA ILE A 2 4.70 -5.42 -0.86
C ILE A 2 3.26 -5.87 -0.53
N LEU A 3 2.28 -4.95 -0.58
CA LEU A 3 0.87 -5.29 -0.31
C LEU A 3 0.29 -6.26 -1.35
N ASP A 4 0.65 -6.09 -2.62
CA ASP A 4 0.27 -7.02 -3.69
C ASP A 4 0.82 -8.42 -3.40
N TYR A 5 2.12 -8.50 -3.08
CA TYR A 5 2.76 -9.77 -2.74
C TYR A 5 2.13 -10.46 -1.53
N ILE A 6 1.85 -9.71 -0.45
CA ILE A 6 1.21 -10.24 0.76
C ILE A 6 -0.19 -10.79 0.45
N ARG A 7 -1.03 -10.04 -0.28
CA ARG A 7 -2.38 -10.49 -0.66
C ARG A 7 -2.31 -11.81 -1.43
N LEU A 8 -1.47 -11.87 -2.46
CA LEU A 8 -1.31 -13.06 -3.31
C LEU A 8 -0.83 -14.26 -2.48
N ARG A 9 0.10 -14.03 -1.54
CA ARG A 9 0.59 -15.07 -0.64
C ARG A 9 -0.48 -15.59 0.32
N ILE A 10 -1.31 -14.71 0.87
CA ILE A 10 -2.45 -15.09 1.73
C ILE A 10 -3.47 -15.91 0.94
N ILE A 11 -3.88 -15.43 -0.24
CA ILE A 11 -4.83 -16.12 -1.12
C ILE A 11 -4.35 -17.54 -1.45
N ARG A 12 -3.04 -17.69 -1.67
CA ARG A 12 -2.41 -18.96 -2.04
C ARG A 12 -2.28 -19.95 -0.89
N ILE A 13 -1.95 -19.48 0.30
CA ILE A 13 -1.58 -20.35 1.43
C ILE A 13 -2.80 -20.74 2.27
N ALA A 14 -3.82 -19.88 2.31
CA ALA A 14 -5.02 -20.12 3.11
C ALA A 14 -6.07 -20.92 2.33
N ASN A 15 -6.55 -22.00 2.93
CA ASN A 15 -7.56 -22.88 2.35
C ASN A 15 -8.99 -22.39 2.58
N ASN A 16 -9.21 -21.50 3.55
CA ASN A 16 -10.51 -20.97 3.91
C ASN A 16 -10.42 -19.52 4.42
N GLU A 17 -11.57 -18.85 4.55
CA GLU A 17 -11.65 -17.47 5.03
C GLU A 17 -11.04 -17.27 6.43
N LYS A 18 -11.12 -18.28 7.29
CA LYS A 18 -10.55 -18.22 8.65
C LYS A 18 -9.02 -18.17 8.61
N GLU A 19 -8.40 -19.01 7.78
CA GLU A 19 -6.95 -18.99 7.55
C GLU A 19 -6.51 -17.68 6.88
N ARG A 20 -7.31 -17.17 5.93
CA ARG A 20 -7.06 -15.86 5.29
C ARG A 20 -7.05 -14.73 6.32
N ASP A 21 -8.04 -14.72 7.21
CA ASP A 21 -8.16 -13.71 8.27
C ASP A 21 -6.98 -13.79 9.26
N VAL A 22 -6.58 -15.00 9.66
CA VAL A 22 -5.43 -15.20 10.58
C VAL A 22 -4.14 -14.69 9.94
N LEU A 23 -3.84 -15.08 8.70
CA LEU A 23 -2.64 -14.59 8.02
C LEU A 23 -2.69 -13.08 7.79
N SER A 24 -3.85 -12.54 7.40
CA SER A 24 -4.02 -11.09 7.21
C SER A 24 -3.74 -10.32 8.49
N LEU A 25 -4.25 -10.81 9.63
CA LEU A 25 -3.97 -10.20 10.94
C LEU A 25 -2.48 -10.26 11.29
N LEU A 26 -1.82 -11.40 11.08
CA LEU A 26 -0.38 -11.56 11.33
C LEU A 26 0.45 -10.61 10.47
N TYR A 27 0.14 -10.48 9.18
CA TYR A 27 0.81 -9.56 8.28
C TYR A 27 0.56 -8.09 8.63
N ILE A 28 -0.67 -7.70 8.98
CA ILE A 28 -0.98 -6.35 9.45
C ILE A 28 -0.19 -6.04 10.72
N THR A 29 -0.16 -6.98 11.67
CA THR A 29 0.59 -6.86 12.93
C THR A 29 2.08 -6.68 12.66
N TRP A 30 2.65 -7.52 11.80
CA TRP A 30 4.04 -7.43 11.38
C TRP A 30 4.35 -6.08 10.73
N LEU A 31 3.50 -5.59 9.82
CA LEU A 31 3.66 -4.28 9.18
C LEU A 31 3.62 -3.13 10.18
N ILE A 32 2.74 -3.19 11.19
CA ILE A 32 2.65 -2.18 12.24
C ILE A 32 3.94 -2.16 13.07
N ILE A 33 4.42 -3.31 13.53
CA ILE A 33 5.64 -3.42 14.34
C ILE A 33 6.85 -2.94 13.54
N MET A 34 6.96 -3.36 12.26
CA MET A 34 7.98 -2.87 11.34
C MET A 34 7.91 -1.36 11.17
N GLY A 35 6.72 -0.79 10.98
CA GLY A 35 6.52 0.65 10.85
C GLY A 35 6.97 1.41 12.09
N VAL A 36 6.60 0.94 13.29
CA VAL A 36 7.04 1.53 14.57
C VAL A 36 8.56 1.45 14.72
N PHE A 37 9.15 0.31 14.36
CA PHE A 37 10.60 0.12 14.42
C PHE A 37 11.36 1.04 13.45
N VAL A 38 10.86 1.18 12.22
CA VAL A 38 11.40 2.13 11.23
C VAL A 38 11.28 3.56 11.72
N ILE A 39 10.13 3.96 12.28
CA ILE A 39 9.95 5.31 12.85
C ILE A 39 10.92 5.53 14.01
N LYS A 40 11.09 4.57 14.92
CA LYS A 40 12.04 4.66 16.03
C LYS A 40 13.43 5.02 15.51
N VAL A 41 13.97 4.23 14.59
CA VAL A 41 15.33 4.44 14.08
C VAL A 41 15.44 5.67 13.18
N ALA A 42 14.49 5.87 12.26
CA ALA A 42 14.53 6.95 11.28
C ALA A 42 14.14 8.34 11.84
N VAL A 43 13.52 8.41 13.02
CA VAL A 43 13.14 9.68 13.66
C VAL A 43 13.95 9.93 14.92
N PHE A 44 14.23 8.93 15.75
CA PHE A 44 14.95 9.18 17.00
C PHE A 44 16.46 9.04 16.83
N ASP A 45 16.95 8.04 16.09
CA ASP A 45 18.40 7.77 16.00
C ASP A 45 19.08 8.59 14.89
N THR A 46 18.44 8.79 13.73
CA THR A 46 19.03 9.60 12.64
C THR A 46 18.93 11.11 12.87
N LEU A 47 17.80 11.64 13.34
CA LEU A 47 17.66 13.08 13.61
C LEU A 47 18.56 13.53 14.76
N SER A 48 18.75 12.69 15.78
CA SER A 48 19.64 13.00 16.90
C SER A 48 21.10 13.07 16.46
N VAL A 49 21.55 12.11 15.64
CA VAL A 49 22.95 12.04 15.19
C VAL A 49 23.30 13.06 14.10
N LEU A 50 22.41 13.33 13.14
CA LEU A 50 22.71 14.26 12.04
C LEU A 50 22.33 15.71 12.36
N MET A 51 21.14 15.97 12.91
CA MET A 51 20.62 17.33 12.98
C MET A 51 21.09 18.08 14.23
N VAL A 52 21.26 17.38 15.36
CA VAL A 52 21.70 18.03 16.62
C VAL A 52 23.10 18.64 16.48
N PRO A 53 24.12 17.96 15.91
CA PRO A 53 25.45 18.55 15.75
C PRO A 53 25.49 19.72 14.74
N ILE A 54 24.82 19.57 13.59
CA ILE A 54 24.72 20.63 12.57
C ILE A 54 24.09 21.89 13.17
N PHE A 55 23.05 21.73 13.98
CA PHE A 55 22.36 22.87 14.57
C PHE A 55 23.08 23.44 15.79
N LYS A 56 23.77 22.60 16.59
CA LYS A 56 24.69 23.08 17.64
C LYS A 56 25.71 24.03 17.01
N SER A 57 26.33 23.60 15.90
CA SER A 57 27.23 24.40 15.05
C SER A 57 26.57 25.71 14.56
N MET A 58 25.36 25.65 14.00
CA MET A 58 24.65 26.86 13.56
C MET A 58 24.36 27.82 14.73
N VAL A 59 23.96 27.31 15.89
CA VAL A 59 23.72 28.12 17.11
C VAL A 59 25.01 28.72 17.65
N THR A 60 26.14 27.99 17.63
CA THR A 60 27.45 28.56 18.00
C THR A 60 27.88 29.66 17.04
N ILE A 61 27.69 29.47 15.73
CA ILE A 61 27.96 30.48 14.71
C ILE A 61 27.05 31.70 14.92
N TRP A 62 25.78 31.49 15.23
CA TRP A 62 24.81 32.57 15.46
C TRP A 62 25.12 33.36 16.74
N LYS A 63 25.47 32.66 17.84
CA LYS A 63 25.96 33.30 19.07
C LYS A 63 27.24 34.10 18.84
N SER A 64 28.20 33.56 18.09
CA SER A 64 29.48 34.24 17.84
C SER A 64 29.34 35.47 16.92
N THR A 65 28.42 35.44 15.97
CA THR A 65 28.15 36.58 15.08
C THR A 65 27.29 37.68 15.71
N LEU A 66 26.34 37.35 16.60
CA LEU A 66 25.44 38.34 17.22
C LEU A 66 25.93 38.89 18.56
N MET A 67 26.65 38.11 19.37
CA MET A 67 26.99 38.51 20.75
C MET A 67 28.40 39.08 20.91
N GLY A 68 29.17 39.25 19.83
CA GLY A 68 30.42 40.00 19.83
C GLY A 68 31.49 39.47 20.80
N GLY A 69 32.40 38.64 20.30
CA GLY A 69 33.72 38.42 20.92
C GLY A 69 33.75 37.50 22.14
N GLY A 70 33.76 36.19 21.88
CA GLY A 70 34.32 35.19 22.79
C GLY A 70 35.03 34.13 21.96
N GLN A 71 36.22 33.68 22.39
CA GLN A 71 36.91 32.56 21.74
C GLN A 71 35.98 31.35 21.69
N VAL A 72 35.44 31.08 20.50
CA VAL A 72 34.73 29.85 20.22
C VAL A 72 35.83 28.81 20.04
N ASN A 73 36.04 27.97 21.05
CA ASN A 73 36.61 26.65 20.76
C ASN A 73 35.64 26.02 19.77
N SER A 74 36.04 25.99 18.50
CA SER A 74 35.42 25.14 17.51
C SER A 74 35.60 23.73 18.03
N GLU A 75 34.62 23.21 18.77
CA GLU A 75 34.40 21.77 18.78
C GLU A 75 34.31 21.42 17.29
N SER A 76 35.40 20.87 16.76
CA SER A 76 35.44 20.32 15.43
C SER A 76 34.18 19.51 15.28
N ILE A 77 33.43 19.77 14.21
CA ILE A 77 32.35 18.87 13.80
C ILE A 77 33.05 17.54 13.54
N GLU A 78 33.15 16.70 14.57
CA GLU A 78 33.39 15.28 14.39
C GLU A 78 32.13 14.76 13.70
N LEU A 79 32.10 14.96 12.38
CA LEU A 79 31.44 14.09 11.41
C LEU A 79 32.17 12.74 11.38
N LEU A 80 32.66 12.27 12.53
CA LEU A 80 32.88 10.85 12.73
C LEU A 80 31.47 10.29 12.68
N SER A 81 31.15 9.67 11.55
CA SER A 81 30.12 8.67 11.44
C SER A 81 30.24 7.80 12.68
N ASP A 82 29.44 8.10 13.69
CA ASP A 82 29.50 7.42 14.97
C ASP A 82 29.38 5.94 14.60
N ILE A 83 30.38 5.13 14.92
CA ILE A 83 30.37 3.72 14.52
C ILE A 83 29.09 3.06 15.07
N ASN A 84 28.61 3.57 16.22
CA ASN A 84 27.30 3.28 16.81
C ASN A 84 26.11 3.62 15.89
N PHE A 85 26.14 4.72 15.14
CA PHE A 85 25.11 5.05 14.14
C PHE A 85 25.07 4.04 12.99
N ILE A 86 26.26 3.62 12.50
CA ILE A 86 26.35 2.56 11.49
C ILE A 86 25.82 1.24 12.06
N PHE A 87 26.15 0.91 13.32
CA PHE A 87 25.62 -0.26 14.00
C PHE A 87 24.10 -0.20 14.21
N SER A 88 23.53 0.91 14.65
CA SER A 88 22.06 1.07 14.79
C SER A 88 21.34 1.00 13.44
N TYR A 89 21.95 1.49 12.36
CA TYR A 89 21.41 1.37 11.01
C TYR A 89 21.54 -0.07 10.46
N LEU A 90 22.63 -0.77 10.76
CA LEU A 90 22.81 -2.20 10.45
C LEU A 90 21.84 -3.08 11.24
N GLU A 91 21.59 -2.78 12.52
CA GLU A 91 20.54 -3.39 13.34
C GLU A 91 19.15 -3.23 12.73
N LEU A 92 18.92 -2.17 11.93
CA LEU A 92 17.68 -1.98 11.16
C LEU A 92 17.66 -2.73 9.83
N LEU A 93 18.79 -2.75 9.12
CA LEU A 93 18.88 -3.43 7.82
C LEU A 93 18.80 -4.95 7.96
N ILE A 94 19.36 -5.54 9.02
CA ILE A 94 19.43 -6.99 9.18
C ILE A 94 18.03 -7.64 9.30
N PRO A 95 17.11 -7.21 10.18
CA PRO A 95 15.77 -7.80 10.30
C PRO A 95 14.90 -7.54 9.07
N VAL A 96 15.01 -6.34 8.47
CA VAL A 96 14.32 -5.98 7.22
C VAL A 96 14.82 -6.85 6.08
N ALA A 97 16.14 -7.01 5.92
CA ALA A 97 16.75 -7.84 4.90
C ALA A 97 16.43 -9.31 5.11
N ILE A 98 16.48 -9.84 6.34
CA ILE A 98 16.09 -11.22 6.65
C ILE A 98 14.61 -11.44 6.29
N SER A 99 13.73 -10.51 6.66
CA SER A 99 12.31 -10.58 6.31
C SER A 99 12.09 -10.56 4.79
N LEU A 100 12.79 -9.68 4.07
CA LEU A 100 12.68 -9.56 2.61
C LEU A 100 13.31 -10.74 1.85
N ILE A 101 14.47 -11.23 2.30
CA ILE A 101 15.14 -12.42 1.77
C ILE A 101 14.25 -13.63 1.99
N TYR A 102 13.65 -13.78 3.18
CA TYR A 102 12.72 -14.88 3.42
C TYR A 102 11.48 -14.81 2.54
N ILE A 103 10.88 -13.61 2.45
CA ILE A 103 9.75 -13.35 1.56
C ILE A 103 10.07 -13.78 0.13
N LYS A 104 11.30 -13.55 -0.33
CA LYS A 104 11.77 -13.89 -1.67
C LYS A 104 12.14 -15.37 -1.86
N TYR A 105 12.70 -16.05 -0.86
CA TYR A 105 13.30 -17.39 -1.03
C TYR A 105 12.48 -18.56 -0.49
N PHE A 106 11.59 -18.35 0.49
CA PHE A 106 10.80 -19.46 1.05
C PHE A 106 9.47 -19.62 0.33
N GLU A 107 9.54 -20.25 -0.84
CA GLU A 107 8.41 -20.48 -1.75
C GLU A 107 7.47 -21.63 -1.35
N LYS A 108 7.87 -22.44 -0.34
CA LYS A 108 7.31 -23.74 0.01
C LYS A 108 6.69 -23.76 1.43
N LEU A 109 5.70 -22.92 1.70
CA LEU A 109 5.10 -22.86 3.03
C LEU A 109 3.62 -23.27 3.00
N THR A 110 3.27 -24.17 3.91
CA THR A 110 1.88 -24.42 4.30
C THR A 110 1.43 -23.29 5.23
N PHE A 111 0.10 -23.15 5.43
CA PHE A 111 -0.48 -22.19 6.37
C PHE A 111 0.22 -22.19 7.74
N LYS A 112 0.44 -23.37 8.31
CA LYS A 112 1.09 -23.52 9.62
C LYS A 112 2.51 -22.96 9.62
N THR A 113 3.30 -23.28 8.60
CA THR A 113 4.70 -22.82 8.53
C THR A 113 4.81 -21.31 8.28
N GLU A 114 3.89 -20.74 7.50
CA GLU A 114 3.81 -19.30 7.26
C GLU A 114 3.44 -18.55 8.55
N ALA A 115 2.41 -19.02 9.26
CA ALA A 115 1.97 -18.42 10.51
C ALA A 115 3.06 -18.46 11.58
N ILE A 116 3.71 -19.63 11.78
CA ILE A 116 4.82 -19.79 12.74
C ILE A 116 5.95 -18.82 12.41
N TYR A 117 6.29 -18.66 11.13
CA TYR A 117 7.36 -17.76 10.73
C TYR A 117 7.04 -16.29 10.97
N ILE A 118 5.84 -15.83 10.60
CA ILE A 118 5.46 -14.42 10.83
C ILE A 118 5.45 -14.14 12.33
N VAL A 119 4.98 -15.08 13.14
CA VAL A 119 5.06 -14.99 14.61
C VAL A 119 6.51 -14.91 15.08
N LEU A 120 7.41 -15.76 14.56
CA LEU A 120 8.83 -15.70 14.90
C LEU A 120 9.47 -14.34 14.52
N ASN A 121 9.08 -13.73 13.40
CA ASN A 121 9.58 -12.40 13.02
C ASN A 121 9.02 -11.31 13.90
N ILE A 122 7.74 -11.37 14.25
CA ILE A 122 7.13 -10.47 15.22
C ILE A 122 7.90 -10.56 16.54
N VAL A 123 8.17 -11.78 17.04
CA VAL A 123 8.95 -11.99 18.28
C VAL A 123 10.37 -11.45 18.14
N LEU A 124 11.07 -11.73 17.03
CA LEU A 124 12.43 -11.23 16.79
C LEU A 124 12.48 -9.70 16.75
N LEU A 125 11.54 -9.06 16.04
CA LEU A 125 11.39 -7.61 16.01
C LEU A 125 11.07 -7.04 17.38
N MET A 126 10.25 -7.73 18.16
CA MET A 126 9.96 -7.36 19.55
C MET A 126 11.22 -7.45 20.42
N LEU A 127 12.04 -8.49 20.28
CA LEU A 127 13.30 -8.63 21.03
C LEU A 127 14.31 -7.50 20.75
N LEU A 128 14.27 -6.87 19.57
CA LEU A 128 15.08 -5.69 19.27
C LEU A 128 14.64 -4.45 20.08
N PHE A 129 13.43 -4.44 20.63
CA PHE A 129 13.11 -3.49 21.68
C PHE A 129 13.80 -3.93 22.97
N SER A 130 14.86 -3.21 23.34
CA SER A 130 15.72 -3.43 24.52
C SER A 130 14.95 -3.62 25.86
N SER A 131 13.67 -3.24 25.95
CA SER A 131 12.88 -3.35 27.18
C SER A 131 11.96 -4.59 27.19
N ILE A 132 12.28 -5.56 28.05
CA ILE A 132 11.44 -6.76 28.32
C ILE A 132 10.00 -6.35 28.72
N ARG A 133 9.84 -5.26 29.47
CA ARG A 133 8.52 -4.76 29.90
C ARG A 133 7.69 -4.24 28.72
N MET A 134 8.31 -3.55 27.76
CA MET A 134 7.64 -3.12 26.54
C MET A 134 7.19 -4.32 25.70
N ASN A 135 7.99 -5.40 25.67
CA ASN A 135 7.63 -6.61 24.94
C ASN A 135 6.44 -7.34 25.56
N ILE A 136 6.38 -7.44 26.89
CA ILE A 136 5.22 -7.99 27.60
C ILE A 136 3.97 -7.15 27.33
N PHE A 137 4.08 -5.83 27.44
CA PHE A 137 2.98 -4.91 27.18
C PHE A 137 2.43 -5.05 25.76
N LEU A 138 3.32 -5.03 24.76
CA LEU A 138 2.94 -5.11 23.35
C LEU A 138 2.34 -6.48 23.00
N THR A 139 2.82 -7.56 23.64
CA THR A 139 2.21 -8.91 23.52
C THR A 139 0.78 -8.94 24.07
N LEU A 140 0.52 -8.31 25.23
CA LEU A 140 -0.81 -8.25 25.82
C LEU A 140 -1.79 -7.43 24.97
N VAL A 141 -1.33 -6.32 24.39
CA VAL A 141 -2.12 -5.50 23.47
C VAL A 141 -2.50 -6.28 22.21
N LEU A 142 -1.56 -7.05 21.64
CA LEU A 142 -1.84 -7.93 20.49
C LEU A 142 -2.83 -9.04 20.84
N LEU A 143 -2.72 -9.64 22.03
CA LEU A 143 -3.66 -10.67 22.50
C LEU A 143 -5.08 -10.10 22.64
N LEU A 144 -5.22 -8.88 23.17
CA LEU A 144 -6.49 -8.16 23.22
C LEU A 144 -7.10 -7.95 21.83
N PHE A 145 -6.30 -7.59 20.83
CA PHE A 145 -6.78 -7.45 19.45
C PHE A 145 -7.32 -8.75 18.86
N VAL A 146 -6.67 -9.88 19.14
CA VAL A 146 -7.13 -11.21 18.70
C VAL A 146 -8.45 -11.59 19.38
N LEU A 147 -8.64 -11.24 20.65
CA LEU A 147 -9.82 -11.61 21.43
C LEU A 147 -11.06 -10.78 21.08
N ILE A 148 -10.90 -9.49 20.75
CA ILE A 148 -12.02 -8.57 20.49
C ILE A 148 -12.65 -8.80 19.10
N PHE A 149 -11.87 -9.27 18.13
CA PHE A 149 -12.30 -9.38 16.74
C PHE A 149 -12.43 -10.85 16.32
N PRO A 150 -13.65 -11.31 15.98
CA PRO A 150 -13.84 -12.71 15.62
C PRO A 150 -13.14 -13.05 14.30
N LEU A 151 -12.32 -14.11 14.32
CA LEU A 151 -11.65 -14.68 13.15
C LEU A 151 -12.66 -15.42 12.26
N GLY A 152 -12.52 -15.29 10.93
CA GLY A 152 -13.29 -16.06 9.95
C GLY A 152 -14.52 -15.36 9.41
N LYS A 153 -14.53 -14.02 9.37
CA LYS A 153 -15.57 -13.22 8.70
C LYS A 153 -15.02 -12.44 7.48
N GLY A 154 -13.78 -12.72 7.06
CA GLY A 154 -13.09 -12.02 5.97
C GLY A 154 -12.67 -10.59 6.29
N LYS A 155 -12.92 -10.10 7.52
CA LYS A 155 -12.78 -8.69 7.88
C LYS A 155 -11.33 -8.21 7.82
N TYR A 156 -10.38 -9.06 8.19
CA TYR A 156 -8.95 -8.69 8.15
C TYR A 156 -8.40 -8.74 6.73
N SER A 157 -8.83 -9.74 5.95
CA SER A 157 -8.51 -9.82 4.52
C SER A 157 -9.04 -8.60 3.74
N SER A 158 -10.27 -8.17 4.05
CA SER A 158 -10.87 -6.96 3.50
C SER A 158 -10.08 -5.70 3.89
N ASN A 159 -9.71 -5.54 5.16
CA ASN A 159 -8.90 -4.41 5.60
C ASN A 159 -7.52 -4.35 4.91
N LEU A 160 -6.87 -5.50 4.72
CA LEU A 160 -5.60 -5.57 3.98
C LEU A 160 -5.77 -5.18 2.51
N SER A 161 -6.87 -5.60 1.89
CA SER A 161 -7.21 -5.23 0.51
C SER A 161 -7.52 -3.73 0.39
N ASN A 162 -8.21 -3.15 1.37
CA ASN A 162 -8.49 -1.71 1.43
C ASN A 162 -7.21 -0.86 1.48
N LEU A 163 -6.17 -1.29 2.22
CA LEU A 163 -4.86 -0.61 2.21
C LEU A 163 -4.23 -0.57 0.81
N ARG A 164 -4.43 -1.62 0.02
CA ARG A 164 -3.95 -1.68 -1.36
C ARG A 164 -4.78 -0.78 -2.28
N TYR A 165 -6.10 -0.78 -2.15
CA TYR A 165 -6.98 0.08 -2.96
C TYR A 165 -6.69 1.57 -2.74
N ILE A 166 -6.45 2.01 -1.50
CA ILE A 166 -6.09 3.41 -1.25
C ILE A 166 -4.69 3.74 -1.78
N TYR A 167 -3.75 2.81 -1.70
CA TYR A 167 -2.42 2.98 -2.29
C TYR A 167 -2.49 3.12 -3.82
N TYR A 168 -3.34 2.34 -4.47
CA TYR A 168 -3.63 2.44 -5.91
C TYR A 168 -4.18 3.83 -6.27
N ILE A 169 -5.18 4.32 -5.53
CA ILE A 169 -5.74 5.67 -5.73
C ILE A 169 -4.64 6.73 -5.59
N TRP A 170 -3.79 6.62 -4.58
CA TRP A 170 -2.67 7.54 -4.36
C TRP A 170 -1.67 7.55 -5.52
N LEU A 171 -1.33 6.39 -6.08
CA LEU A 171 -0.42 6.29 -7.21
C LEU A 171 -0.99 6.98 -8.46
N ASN A 172 -2.24 6.71 -8.81
CA ASN A 172 -2.90 7.34 -9.96
C ASN A 172 -3.04 8.85 -9.77
N TYR A 173 -3.39 9.27 -8.56
CA TYR A 173 -3.42 10.68 -8.19
C TYR A 173 -2.07 11.38 -8.44
N LYS A 174 -0.96 10.72 -8.10
CA LYS A 174 0.41 11.22 -8.34
C LYS A 174 0.81 11.15 -9.82
N GLY A 175 0.25 10.23 -10.61
CA GLY A 175 0.48 10.16 -12.05
C GLY A 175 -0.16 11.35 -12.75
N ASP A 176 -1.48 11.49 -12.59
CA ASP A 176 -2.30 12.38 -13.40
C ASP A 176 -2.11 13.87 -13.04
N LYS A 177 -2.03 14.23 -11.76
CA LYS A 177 -1.98 15.65 -11.33
C LYS A 177 -0.58 16.17 -11.02
N TRP A 178 0.32 15.30 -10.58
CA TRP A 178 1.64 15.68 -10.08
C TRP A 178 2.71 15.80 -11.18
N GLN A 179 2.58 15.06 -12.29
CA GLN A 179 3.55 15.09 -13.39
C GLN A 179 3.38 16.31 -14.32
N GLU A 180 2.14 16.76 -14.56
CA GLU A 180 1.88 17.88 -15.49
C GLU A 180 2.15 19.26 -14.88
N THR A 181 1.99 19.45 -13.56
CA THR A 181 1.96 20.82 -13.00
C THR A 181 3.28 21.33 -12.40
N ARG A 182 4.33 20.50 -12.20
CA ARG A 182 5.43 20.89 -11.26
C ARG A 182 6.87 20.46 -11.57
N LYS A 183 7.21 19.98 -12.77
CA LYS A 183 8.63 19.67 -13.10
C LYS A 183 9.57 20.87 -12.91
N ASP A 184 9.12 22.08 -13.25
CA ASP A 184 9.92 23.31 -13.07
C ASP A 184 9.89 23.89 -11.64
N ASN A 185 8.97 23.44 -10.79
CA ASN A 185 8.78 23.96 -9.44
C ASN A 185 9.29 23.02 -8.33
N LEU A 186 9.81 21.84 -8.67
CA LEU A 186 10.29 20.85 -7.70
C LEU A 186 11.45 21.39 -6.85
N LYS A 187 12.43 22.06 -7.48
CA LYS A 187 13.56 22.68 -6.77
C LYS A 187 13.10 23.76 -5.79
N ASN A 188 12.05 24.51 -6.16
CA ASN A 188 11.47 25.56 -5.31
C ASN A 188 10.64 24.97 -4.17
N LEU A 189 9.90 23.88 -4.42
CA LEU A 189 9.21 23.10 -3.40
C LEU A 189 10.18 22.48 -2.41
N ILE A 190 11.24 21.82 -2.88
CA ILE A 190 12.28 21.24 -2.03
C ILE A 190 12.92 22.32 -1.16
N LYS A 191 13.27 23.49 -1.73
CA LYS A 191 13.78 24.64 -0.98
C LYS A 191 12.79 25.13 0.07
N LYS A 192 11.50 25.28 -0.27
CA LYS A 192 10.46 25.68 0.68
C LYS A 192 10.26 24.65 1.78
N THR A 193 10.24 23.36 1.47
CA THR A 193 10.11 22.30 2.48
C THR A 193 11.34 22.23 3.40
N LEU A 194 12.55 22.42 2.86
CA LEU A 194 13.78 22.51 3.64
C LEU A 194 13.76 23.73 4.56
N ALA A 195 13.41 24.91 4.04
CA ALA A 195 13.29 26.13 4.84
C ALA A 195 12.27 25.97 5.97
N LEU A 196 11.13 25.33 5.69
CA LEU A 196 10.08 25.08 6.68
C LEU A 196 10.55 24.08 7.74
N PHE A 197 11.30 23.04 7.34
CA PHE A 197 11.92 22.10 8.27
C PHE A 197 12.95 22.77 9.18
N ILE A 198 13.83 23.60 8.62
CA ILE A 198 14.82 24.39 9.38
C ILE A 198 14.11 25.33 10.36
N LEU A 199 13.03 25.99 9.94
CA LEU A 199 12.23 26.87 10.78
C LEU A 199 11.57 26.12 11.94
N CYS A 200 10.92 24.98 11.66
CA CYS A 200 10.33 24.12 12.69
C CYS A 200 11.38 23.66 13.71
N PHE A 201 12.58 23.30 13.26
CA PHE A 201 13.66 22.88 14.14
C PHE A 201 14.22 24.04 14.98
N ALA A 202 14.39 25.22 14.38
CA ALA A 202 14.82 26.43 15.09
C ALA A 202 13.82 26.82 16.20
N LEU A 203 12.53 26.85 15.86
CA LEU A 203 11.46 27.09 16.83
C LEU A 203 11.44 26.02 17.92
N ALA A 204 11.62 24.75 17.55
CA ALA A 204 11.68 23.65 18.50
C ALA A 204 12.85 23.76 19.50
N LYS A 205 14.02 24.21 19.03
CA LYS A 205 15.18 24.44 19.89
C LYS A 205 14.92 25.60 20.85
N LEU A 206 14.38 26.70 20.35
CA LEU A 206 14.00 27.84 21.19
C LEU A 206 12.99 27.41 22.27
N THR A 207 11.91 26.72 21.92
CA THR A 207 10.93 26.26 22.92
C THR A 207 11.52 25.27 23.90
N SER A 208 12.42 24.39 23.44
CA SER A 208 13.13 23.46 24.32
C SER A 208 13.97 24.20 25.36
N ASP A 209 14.71 25.23 24.94
CA ASP A 209 15.57 26.02 25.82
C ASP A 209 14.76 26.94 26.75
N PHE A 210 13.64 27.50 26.28
CA PHE A 210 12.79 28.40 27.08
C PHE A 210 11.87 27.67 28.08
N LEU A 211 11.26 26.55 27.67
CA LEU A 211 10.25 25.84 28.45
C LEU A 211 10.80 24.57 29.13
N GLY A 212 12.05 24.21 28.87
CA GLY A 212 12.66 22.97 29.38
C GLY A 212 12.05 21.69 28.77
N ILE A 213 11.31 21.81 27.67
CA ILE A 213 10.66 20.68 27.00
C ILE A 213 11.68 19.92 26.15
N SER A 214 11.51 18.60 25.98
CA SER A 214 12.41 17.83 25.11
C SER A 214 12.38 18.35 23.66
N ILE A 215 13.56 18.41 23.03
CA ILE A 215 13.69 18.91 21.65
C ILE A 215 12.89 18.06 20.66
N TYR A 216 12.80 16.74 20.88
CA TYR A 216 12.02 15.82 20.05
C TYR A 216 10.52 16.14 20.09
N LEU A 217 9.98 16.41 21.28
CA LEU A 217 8.57 16.78 21.44
C LEU A 217 8.28 18.12 20.76
N SER A 218 9.21 19.07 20.90
CA SER A 218 9.11 20.38 20.27
C SER A 218 9.15 20.27 18.73
N ILE A 219 10.02 19.42 18.16
CA ILE A 219 10.07 19.19 16.70
C ILE A 219 8.74 18.60 16.20
N LEU A 220 8.24 17.56 16.87
CA LEU A 220 6.99 16.90 16.46
C LEU A 220 5.79 17.82 16.52
N THR A 221 5.70 18.68 17.54
CA THR A 221 4.62 19.67 17.66
C THR A 221 4.65 20.70 16.55
N TYR A 222 5.83 21.26 16.23
CA TYR A 222 5.96 22.21 15.12
C TYR A 222 5.74 21.56 13.74
N LEU A 223 6.16 20.30 13.55
CA LEU A 223 5.85 19.55 12.33
C LEU A 223 4.35 19.27 12.20
N ALA A 224 3.67 18.88 13.27
CA ALA A 224 2.22 18.70 13.27
C ALA A 224 1.48 19.99 12.90
N PHE A 225 1.93 21.13 13.46
CA PHE A 225 1.38 22.45 13.14
C PHE A 225 1.62 22.84 11.67
N ALA A 226 2.84 22.62 11.16
CA ALA A 226 3.19 22.86 9.77
C ALA A 226 2.31 22.06 8.79
N VAL A 227 2.13 20.75 9.03
CA VAL A 227 1.26 19.90 8.23
C VAL A 227 -0.20 20.37 8.32
N ARG A 228 -0.64 20.83 9.50
CA ARG A 228 -2.00 21.38 9.67
C ARG A 228 -2.23 22.68 8.91
N LEU A 229 -1.25 23.57 8.84
CA LEU A 229 -1.35 24.77 8.01
C LEU A 229 -1.36 24.41 6.52
N PHE A 230 -0.61 23.38 6.12
CA PHE A 230 -0.64 22.89 4.76
C PHE A 230 -2.03 22.37 4.35
N LEU A 231 -2.78 21.73 5.26
CA LEU A 231 -4.18 21.27 5.04
C LEU A 231 -5.14 22.40 4.64
N VAL A 232 -4.96 23.61 5.15
CA VAL A 232 -5.87 24.74 4.89
C VAL A 232 -5.89 25.10 3.40
N ASN A 233 -4.81 24.81 2.68
CA ASN A 233 -4.65 25.16 1.28
C ASN A 233 -5.30 24.15 0.31
N TYR A 234 -5.76 22.98 0.78
CA TYR A 234 -6.25 21.88 -0.08
C TYR A 234 -7.68 21.42 0.27
N LYS A 235 -8.58 22.36 0.59
CA LYS A 235 -9.95 22.06 1.09
C LYS A 235 -10.83 21.21 0.16
N SER A 236 -10.56 21.17 -1.15
CA SER A 236 -11.39 20.45 -2.12
C SER A 236 -10.92 19.01 -2.39
N ASP A 237 -9.67 18.66 -2.07
CA ASP A 237 -9.07 17.40 -2.49
C ASP A 237 -9.18 16.31 -1.40
N LYS A 238 -10.20 15.46 -1.52
CA LYS A 238 -10.51 14.40 -0.54
C LYS A 238 -9.30 13.47 -0.28
N VAL A 239 -8.56 13.08 -1.32
CA VAL A 239 -7.43 12.13 -1.20
C VAL A 239 -6.28 12.76 -0.41
N LEU A 240 -5.90 13.99 -0.73
CA LEU A 240 -4.86 14.72 0.01
C LEU A 240 -5.27 14.98 1.46
N ILE A 241 -6.53 15.33 1.71
CA ILE A 241 -7.05 15.56 3.06
C ILE A 241 -6.90 14.31 3.92
N ILE A 242 -7.28 13.13 3.43
CA ILE A 242 -7.13 11.88 4.19
C ILE A 242 -5.65 11.59 4.46
N PHE A 243 -4.78 11.71 3.46
CA PHE A 243 -3.35 11.44 3.63
C PHE A 243 -2.72 12.34 4.69
N GLN A 244 -3.06 13.64 4.66
CA GLN A 244 -2.56 14.61 5.64
C GLN A 244 -3.16 14.42 7.04
N LYS A 245 -4.46 14.06 7.14
CA LYS A 245 -5.08 13.66 8.42
C LYS A 245 -4.34 12.46 9.04
N SER A 246 -4.02 11.45 8.25
CA SER A 246 -3.25 10.28 8.70
C SER A 246 -1.89 10.68 9.28
N ILE A 247 -1.14 11.55 8.60
CA ILE A 247 0.16 12.05 9.09
C ILE A 247 0.02 12.78 10.42
N ILE A 248 -0.97 13.66 10.54
CA ILE A 248 -1.21 14.42 11.78
C ILE A 248 -1.56 13.48 12.92
N TYR A 249 -2.41 12.48 12.69
CA TYR A 249 -2.74 11.49 13.72
C TYR A 249 -1.52 10.68 14.17
N ILE A 250 -0.60 10.33 13.25
CA ILE A 250 0.68 9.71 13.61
C ILE A 250 1.52 10.64 14.49
N PHE A 251 1.63 11.93 14.14
CA PHE A 251 2.37 12.88 14.98
C PHE A 251 1.75 13.06 16.37
N ILE A 252 0.43 13.21 16.47
CA ILE A 252 -0.26 13.32 17.76
C ILE A 252 -0.05 12.06 18.60
N LEU A 253 -0.13 10.88 17.99
CA LEU A 253 0.16 9.62 18.66
C LEU A 253 1.59 9.58 19.21
N LEU A 254 2.58 9.97 18.41
CA LEU A 254 3.99 10.01 18.83
C LEU A 254 4.22 11.03 19.96
N ILE A 255 3.63 12.22 19.87
CA ILE A 255 3.68 13.26 20.91
C ILE A 255 3.14 12.70 22.24
N ASN A 256 1.97 12.06 22.20
CA ASN A 256 1.35 11.48 23.39
C ASN A 256 2.18 10.34 23.99
N ILE A 257 2.76 9.48 23.14
CA ILE A 257 3.67 8.42 23.60
C ILE A 257 4.89 9.02 24.31
N ILE A 258 5.53 10.04 23.72
CA ILE A 258 6.72 10.69 24.31
C ILE A 258 6.37 11.37 25.65
N LEU A 259 5.29 12.16 25.68
CA LEU A 259 4.82 12.81 26.91
C LEU A 259 4.58 11.80 28.01
N ASN A 260 3.96 10.68 27.66
CA ASN A 260 3.65 9.65 28.62
C ASN A 260 4.90 8.89 29.12
N PHE A 261 5.98 8.85 28.34
CA PHE A 261 7.26 8.32 28.82
C PHE A 261 7.93 9.21 29.89
N GLN A 262 7.59 10.50 29.95
CA GLN A 262 8.13 11.45 30.93
C GLN A 262 7.44 11.39 32.30
N ILE A 263 6.31 10.68 32.42
CA ILE A 263 5.61 10.50 33.70
C ILE A 263 6.41 9.56 34.62
N GLU A 264 6.70 10.03 35.83
CA GLU A 264 7.46 9.29 36.84
C GLU A 264 6.64 8.16 37.48
N ASN A 265 5.36 8.43 37.78
CA ASN A 265 4.47 7.42 38.37
C ASN A 265 4.11 6.34 37.34
N TYR A 266 4.42 5.10 37.69
CA TYR A 266 4.20 3.94 36.83
C TYR A 266 2.73 3.67 36.52
N LEU A 267 1.83 3.91 37.49
CA LEU A 267 0.39 3.71 37.26
C LEU A 267 -0.17 4.74 36.28
N ASP A 268 0.17 6.02 36.50
CA ASP A 268 -0.27 7.12 35.63
C ASP A 268 0.26 6.94 34.20
N LYS A 269 1.48 6.41 34.06
CA LYS A 269 2.06 6.05 32.77
C LYS A 269 1.29 4.94 32.04
N ILE A 270 0.84 3.91 32.76
CA ILE A 270 -0.01 2.87 32.17
C ILE A 270 -1.35 3.46 31.73
N PHE A 271 -2.01 4.23 32.59
CA PHE A 271 -3.28 4.86 32.27
C PHE A 271 -3.16 5.84 31.09
N GLY A 272 -2.11 6.64 31.05
CA GLY A 272 -1.82 7.53 29.93
C GLY A 272 -1.57 6.80 28.62
N LEU A 273 -0.91 5.62 28.65
CA LEU A 273 -0.75 4.77 27.46
C LEU A 273 -2.12 4.26 26.99
N LEU A 274 -2.95 3.73 27.90
CA LEU A 274 -4.26 3.19 27.57
C LEU A 274 -5.18 4.25 26.96
N ILE A 275 -5.22 5.45 27.54
CA ILE A 275 -5.98 6.59 27.00
C ILE A 275 -5.45 6.98 25.61
N THR A 276 -4.14 7.03 25.44
CA THR A 276 -3.51 7.32 24.15
C THR A 276 -3.89 6.30 23.08
N PHE A 277 -3.84 5.01 23.41
CA PHE A 277 -4.25 3.94 22.50
C PHE A 277 -5.74 4.00 22.17
N TYR A 278 -6.60 4.29 23.15
CA TYR A 278 -8.03 4.47 22.92
C TYR A 278 -8.31 5.59 21.92
N PHE A 279 -7.70 6.77 22.09
CA PHE A 279 -7.87 7.87 21.14
C PHE A 279 -7.27 7.55 19.77
N ALA A 280 -6.12 6.88 19.71
CA ALA A 280 -5.53 6.44 18.45
C ALA A 280 -6.49 5.50 17.70
N TRP A 281 -7.08 4.57 18.44
CA TRP A 281 -8.05 3.61 17.94
C TRP A 281 -9.29 4.28 17.38
N ASP A 282 -9.92 5.18 18.13
CA ASP A 282 -11.08 5.96 17.68
C ASP A 282 -10.77 6.73 16.38
N ARG A 283 -9.60 7.36 16.30
CA ARG A 283 -9.15 8.08 15.09
C ARG A 283 -8.94 7.15 13.90
N ILE A 284 -8.39 5.96 14.11
CA ILE A 284 -8.25 4.94 13.05
C ILE A 284 -9.63 4.53 12.51
N PHE A 285 -10.64 4.33 13.37
CA PHE A 285 -12.00 4.00 12.93
C PHE A 285 -12.65 5.12 12.12
N SER A 286 -12.51 6.38 12.58
CA SER A 286 -13.00 7.54 11.84
C SER A 286 -12.34 7.63 10.47
N LEU A 287 -11.02 7.47 10.42
CA LEU A 287 -10.26 7.53 9.17
C LEU A 287 -10.62 6.37 8.24
N SER A 288 -10.82 5.17 8.77
CA SER A 288 -11.21 3.99 8.00
C SER A 288 -12.55 4.18 7.27
N LYS A 289 -13.53 4.87 7.88
CA LYS A 289 -14.80 5.20 7.22
C LYS A 289 -14.61 6.17 6.05
N GLU A 290 -13.81 7.22 6.26
CA GLU A 290 -13.48 8.19 5.19
C GLU A 290 -12.70 7.49 4.05
N ILE A 291 -11.75 6.62 4.38
CA ILE A 291 -11.00 5.81 3.41
C ILE A 291 -11.94 4.94 2.59
N GLN A 292 -12.87 4.25 3.25
CA GLN A 292 -13.82 3.39 2.55
C GLN A 292 -14.66 4.19 1.56
N GLN A 293 -15.10 5.40 1.94
CA GLN A 293 -15.84 6.27 1.03
C GLN A 293 -15.00 6.66 -0.20
N ILE A 294 -13.72 7.00 -0.03
CA ILE A 294 -12.84 7.30 -1.18
C ILE A 294 -12.64 6.05 -2.06
N ILE A 295 -12.48 4.87 -1.48
CA ILE A 295 -12.35 3.63 -2.23
C ILE A 295 -13.62 3.38 -3.06
N ASP A 296 -14.79 3.56 -2.45
CA ASP A 296 -16.09 3.39 -3.13
C ASP A 296 -16.26 4.39 -4.29
N GLU A 297 -15.82 5.65 -4.12
CA GLU A 297 -15.96 6.69 -5.14
C GLU A 297 -14.89 6.61 -6.26
N GLN A 298 -13.65 6.20 -5.96
CA GLN A 298 -12.50 6.44 -6.85
C GLN A 298 -11.68 5.20 -7.23
N SER A 299 -12.00 4.02 -6.70
CA SER A 299 -11.18 2.81 -6.93
C SER A 299 -11.78 1.87 -7.97
N ALA A 300 -11.37 2.01 -9.23
CA ALA A 300 -11.65 1.01 -10.26
C ALA A 300 -11.10 -0.38 -9.88
N LEU A 301 -9.93 -0.43 -9.22
CA LEU A 301 -9.31 -1.68 -8.80
C LEU A 301 -10.18 -2.45 -7.79
N TYR A 302 -10.86 -1.73 -6.89
CA TYR A 302 -11.80 -2.33 -5.93
C TYR A 302 -12.92 -3.10 -6.63
N TYR A 303 -13.59 -2.46 -7.59
CA TYR A 303 -14.70 -3.08 -8.32
C TYR A 303 -14.23 -4.17 -9.29
N TYR A 304 -12.99 -4.13 -9.79
CA TYR A 304 -12.48 -5.18 -10.67
C TYR A 304 -12.09 -6.45 -9.91
N GLU A 305 -11.44 -6.33 -8.75
CA GLU A 305 -10.82 -7.48 -8.08
C GLU A 305 -11.61 -8.08 -6.92
N ASP A 306 -12.51 -7.32 -6.30
CA ASP A 306 -13.30 -7.80 -5.16
C ASP A 306 -14.60 -8.43 -5.65
N SER A 307 -14.68 -9.78 -5.63
CA SER A 307 -15.86 -10.53 -6.05
C SER A 307 -16.96 -10.58 -4.97
N GLU A 308 -16.63 -10.25 -3.71
CA GLU A 308 -17.51 -10.38 -2.55
C GLU A 308 -18.31 -9.10 -2.25
N ILE A 309 -18.23 -8.08 -3.11
CA ILE A 309 -18.97 -6.83 -2.94
C ILE A 309 -20.47 -7.13 -2.78
N SER A 310 -21.07 -6.68 -1.68
CA SER A 310 -22.49 -6.93 -1.42
C SER A 310 -23.38 -6.26 -2.47
N VAL A 311 -24.48 -6.92 -2.85
CA VAL A 311 -25.49 -6.38 -3.78
C VAL A 311 -25.99 -5.00 -3.31
N LYS A 312 -26.29 -4.86 -2.01
CA LYS A 312 -26.72 -3.58 -1.42
C LYS A 312 -25.72 -2.45 -1.67
N LYS A 313 -24.43 -2.74 -1.64
CA LYS A 313 -23.37 -1.76 -1.89
C LYS A 313 -23.29 -1.39 -3.36
N LEU A 314 -23.29 -2.37 -4.26
CA LEU A 314 -23.34 -2.14 -5.71
C LEU A 314 -24.56 -1.31 -6.11
N SER A 315 -25.74 -1.62 -5.57
CA SER A 315 -26.98 -0.87 -5.84
C SER A 315 -26.94 0.57 -5.32
N ARG A 316 -26.19 0.87 -4.25
CA ARG A 316 -26.06 2.24 -3.73
C ARG A 316 -25.26 3.13 -4.67
N GLU A 317 -24.21 2.57 -5.27
CA GLU A 317 -23.27 3.29 -6.14
C GLU A 317 -23.68 3.21 -7.63
N TYR A 318 -24.65 2.38 -7.97
CA TYR A 318 -25.18 2.26 -9.33
C TYR A 318 -25.88 3.56 -9.75
N MET A 319 -25.41 4.16 -10.83
CA MET A 319 -26.00 5.34 -11.45
C MET A 319 -26.84 4.92 -12.66
N SER A 320 -28.07 5.43 -12.78
CA SER A 320 -28.88 5.18 -13.97
C SER A 320 -28.21 5.77 -15.22
N ILE A 321 -28.29 5.05 -16.34
CA ILE A 321 -27.66 5.45 -17.60
C ILE A 321 -28.10 6.82 -18.10
N LYS A 322 -29.31 7.28 -17.70
CA LYS A 322 -29.84 8.61 -18.04
C LYS A 322 -29.06 9.77 -17.41
N PHE A 323 -28.29 9.50 -16.36
CA PHE A 323 -27.45 10.47 -15.66
C PHE A 323 -25.96 10.34 -16.04
N ILE A 324 -25.63 9.41 -16.94
CA ILE A 324 -24.30 9.29 -17.50
C ILE A 324 -24.31 10.10 -18.80
N ASP A 325 -23.73 11.29 -18.72
CA ASP A 325 -23.66 12.24 -19.83
C ASP A 325 -22.28 12.26 -20.48
N GLU A 326 -22.06 13.25 -21.34
CA GLU A 326 -20.80 13.41 -22.04
C GLU A 326 -19.66 13.95 -21.17
N ASP A 327 -19.94 14.53 -20.00
CA ASP A 327 -18.97 15.21 -19.14
C ASP A 327 -18.52 14.36 -17.93
N ILE A 328 -19.00 13.11 -17.85
CA ILE A 328 -18.59 12.15 -16.82
C ILE A 328 -17.07 11.95 -16.82
N THR A 329 -16.45 11.86 -15.63
CA THR A 329 -15.00 11.63 -15.55
C THR A 329 -14.64 10.20 -15.97
N GLU A 330 -13.39 9.99 -16.44
CA GLU A 330 -12.91 8.66 -16.83
C GLU A 330 -13.12 7.62 -15.72
N ILE A 331 -12.77 7.98 -14.47
CA ILE A 331 -12.85 7.05 -13.33
C ILE A 331 -14.30 6.71 -12.98
N ASP A 332 -15.21 7.69 -13.01
CA ASP A 332 -16.62 7.47 -12.71
C ASP A 332 -17.24 6.54 -13.76
N LEU A 333 -16.93 6.76 -15.04
CA LEU A 333 -17.40 5.90 -16.13
C LEU A 333 -16.89 4.46 -15.98
N VAL A 334 -15.60 4.28 -15.67
CA VAL A 334 -15.00 2.96 -15.45
C VAL A 334 -15.64 2.24 -14.25
N VAL A 335 -15.85 2.95 -13.14
CA VAL A 335 -16.55 2.39 -11.97
C VAL A 335 -17.97 1.96 -12.34
N GLN A 336 -18.71 2.77 -13.10
CA GLN A 336 -20.07 2.43 -13.55
C GLN A 336 -20.11 1.21 -14.50
N ILE A 337 -19.09 1.02 -15.33
CA ILE A 337 -18.93 -0.20 -16.16
C ILE A 337 -18.66 -1.41 -15.25
N LEU A 338 -17.73 -1.29 -14.30
CA LEU A 338 -17.34 -2.39 -13.41
C LEU A 338 -18.45 -2.80 -12.43
N ILE A 339 -19.28 -1.87 -11.95
CA ILE A 339 -20.46 -2.19 -11.14
C ILE A 339 -21.42 -3.09 -11.93
N ARG A 340 -21.70 -2.74 -13.19
CA ARG A 340 -22.58 -3.55 -14.07
C ARG A 340 -21.94 -4.88 -14.44
N PHE A 341 -20.63 -4.91 -14.65
CA PHE A 341 -19.88 -6.14 -14.86
C PHE A 341 -20.02 -7.10 -13.67
N ASN A 342 -19.90 -6.58 -12.44
CA ASN A 342 -20.11 -7.39 -11.23
C ASN A 342 -21.51 -7.97 -11.14
N PHE A 343 -22.52 -7.17 -11.50
CA PHE A 343 -23.90 -7.60 -11.59
C PHE A 343 -24.08 -8.74 -12.59
N LEU A 344 -23.43 -8.68 -13.76
CA LEU A 344 -23.55 -9.71 -14.80
C LEU A 344 -22.80 -11.01 -14.48
N GLU A 345 -21.61 -10.92 -13.88
CA GLU A 345 -20.73 -12.09 -13.70
C GLU A 345 -20.87 -12.77 -12.34
N TYR A 346 -21.02 -11.99 -11.27
CA TYR A 346 -20.84 -12.51 -9.92
C TYR A 346 -22.13 -12.52 -9.10
N LYS A 347 -23.17 -11.79 -9.54
CA LYS A 347 -24.45 -11.73 -8.83
C LYS A 347 -25.54 -12.38 -9.68
N ILE A 348 -26.40 -13.18 -9.04
CA ILE A 348 -27.51 -13.84 -9.73
C ILE A 348 -28.53 -12.77 -10.12
N ILE A 349 -28.78 -12.61 -11.41
CA ILE A 349 -29.78 -11.69 -11.97
C ILE A 349 -30.77 -12.49 -12.81
N GLU A 350 -32.05 -12.13 -12.73
CA GLU A 350 -33.07 -12.70 -13.61
C GLU A 350 -32.77 -12.42 -15.09
N ASN A 351 -33.02 -13.41 -15.97
CA ASN A 351 -32.66 -13.35 -17.40
C ASN A 351 -33.14 -12.07 -18.12
N SER A 352 -34.29 -11.51 -17.75
CA SER A 352 -34.83 -10.27 -18.35
C SER A 352 -33.98 -9.03 -18.02
N SER A 353 -33.43 -8.97 -16.80
CA SER A 353 -32.58 -7.87 -16.34
C SER A 353 -31.14 -8.03 -16.85
N TYR A 354 -30.70 -9.26 -17.12
CA TYR A 354 -29.39 -9.56 -17.70
C TYR A 354 -29.20 -8.90 -19.08
N GLU A 355 -30.15 -9.08 -20.01
CA GLU A 355 -30.06 -8.52 -21.36
C GLU A 355 -30.07 -6.99 -21.38
N ILE A 356 -30.79 -6.36 -20.45
CA ILE A 356 -30.81 -4.91 -20.29
C ILE A 356 -29.42 -4.43 -19.83
N LEU A 357 -28.89 -5.01 -18.75
CA LEU A 357 -27.58 -4.67 -18.21
C LEU A 357 -26.46 -4.90 -19.21
N LYS A 358 -26.52 -5.97 -19.99
CA LYS A 358 -25.58 -6.26 -21.07
C LYS A 358 -25.55 -5.14 -22.10
N LYS A 359 -26.72 -4.66 -22.55
CA LYS A 359 -26.81 -3.51 -23.47
C LYS A 359 -26.26 -2.23 -22.86
N GLU A 360 -26.52 -1.98 -21.58
CA GLU A 360 -25.94 -0.84 -20.87
C GLU A 360 -24.41 -0.91 -20.84
N VAL A 361 -23.83 -2.06 -20.49
CA VAL A 361 -22.37 -2.25 -20.49
C VAL A 361 -21.78 -1.97 -21.86
N CYS A 362 -22.31 -2.59 -22.93
CA CYS A 362 -21.82 -2.35 -24.28
C CYS A 362 -21.94 -0.87 -24.70
N HIS A 363 -22.99 -0.16 -24.26
CA HIS A 363 -23.13 1.26 -24.52
C HIS A 363 -22.06 2.09 -23.80
N LEU A 364 -21.84 1.83 -22.51
CA LEU A 364 -20.82 2.53 -21.71
C LEU A 364 -19.40 2.25 -22.21
N CYS A 365 -19.11 1.01 -22.63
CA CYS A 365 -17.83 0.66 -23.26
C CYS A 365 -17.58 1.47 -24.54
N LYS A 366 -18.61 1.73 -25.35
CA LYS A 366 -18.50 2.58 -26.55
C LYS A 366 -18.21 4.04 -26.18
N ILE A 367 -18.89 4.59 -25.17
CA ILE A 367 -18.60 5.95 -24.67
C ILE A 367 -17.14 6.03 -24.22
N TYR A 368 -16.68 5.04 -23.46
CA TYR A 368 -15.32 4.97 -22.97
C TYR A 368 -14.30 4.94 -24.13
N LYS A 369 -14.45 4.02 -25.08
CA LYS A 369 -13.55 3.85 -26.23
C LYS A 369 -13.42 5.13 -27.08
N ASN A 370 -14.44 5.99 -27.09
CA ASN A 370 -14.43 7.25 -27.85
C ASN A 370 -13.71 8.41 -27.14
N LYS A 371 -13.54 8.35 -25.81
CA LYS A 371 -13.10 9.49 -25.00
C LYS A 371 -11.83 9.23 -24.18
N TYR A 372 -11.56 7.98 -23.82
CA TYR A 372 -10.60 7.64 -22.79
C TYR A 372 -9.76 6.41 -23.16
N ASP A 373 -8.61 6.23 -22.48
CA ASP A 373 -7.65 5.18 -22.82
C ASP A 373 -6.90 4.53 -21.63
N SER A 374 -6.98 5.11 -20.42
CA SER A 374 -6.17 4.67 -19.26
C SER A 374 -6.53 3.28 -18.73
N TYR A 375 -7.71 2.76 -19.07
CA TYR A 375 -8.31 1.48 -18.67
C TYR A 375 -8.74 0.64 -19.88
N SER A 376 -8.26 0.99 -21.06
CA SER A 376 -8.64 0.39 -22.33
C SER A 376 -8.54 -1.13 -22.36
N GLN A 377 -7.57 -1.74 -21.67
CA GLN A 377 -7.43 -3.20 -21.58
C GLN A 377 -8.63 -3.84 -20.88
N ILE A 378 -8.99 -3.36 -19.68
CA ILE A 378 -10.14 -3.88 -18.93
C ILE A 378 -11.44 -3.61 -19.67
N ILE A 379 -11.65 -2.37 -20.13
CA ILE A 379 -12.90 -2.00 -20.80
C ILE A 379 -13.04 -2.73 -22.13
N GLY A 380 -11.94 -2.89 -22.86
CA GLY A 380 -11.87 -3.68 -24.08
C GLY A 380 -12.19 -5.16 -23.83
N TYR A 381 -11.62 -5.75 -22.77
CA TYR A 381 -11.94 -7.12 -22.37
C TYR A 381 -13.43 -7.30 -22.06
N ILE A 382 -14.00 -6.40 -21.26
CA ILE A 382 -15.43 -6.43 -20.91
C ILE A 382 -16.29 -6.31 -22.17
N ASP A 383 -15.98 -5.37 -23.06
CA ASP A 383 -16.71 -5.23 -24.32
C ASP A 383 -16.61 -6.49 -25.19
N LEU A 384 -15.42 -7.08 -25.34
CA LEU A 384 -15.24 -8.34 -26.07
C LEU A 384 -16.13 -9.46 -25.51
N LYS A 385 -16.18 -9.59 -24.19
CA LYS A 385 -16.93 -10.65 -23.49
C LYS A 385 -18.43 -10.56 -23.72
N PHE A 386 -19.01 -9.35 -23.76
CA PHE A 386 -20.46 -9.18 -23.89
C PHE A 386 -20.95 -8.86 -25.31
N ASN A 387 -20.09 -8.31 -26.17
CA ASN A 387 -20.51 -7.80 -27.47
C ASN A 387 -20.34 -8.85 -28.59
N ASN A 388 -19.47 -9.86 -28.44
CA ASN A 388 -19.08 -10.67 -29.59
C ASN A 388 -19.87 -11.98 -29.82
N SER A 389 -20.51 -11.98 -30.99
CA SER A 389 -21.23 -13.05 -31.67
C SER A 389 -20.41 -13.71 -32.81
N LYS A 390 -19.13 -13.35 -33.00
CA LYS A 390 -18.24 -13.92 -34.04
C LYS A 390 -16.79 -14.07 -33.53
N ARG A 391 -16.18 -15.24 -33.73
CA ARG A 391 -14.84 -15.61 -33.19
C ARG A 391 -13.64 -14.96 -33.90
N ASP A 392 -13.70 -14.72 -35.20
CA ASP A 392 -12.55 -14.24 -35.99
C ASP A 392 -12.12 -12.76 -35.74
N PRO A 393 -13.01 -11.77 -35.53
CA PRO A 393 -12.58 -10.39 -35.20
C PRO A 393 -12.00 -10.22 -33.79
N ILE A 394 -12.24 -11.17 -32.88
CA ILE A 394 -11.74 -11.15 -31.50
C ILE A 394 -10.21 -11.15 -31.46
N LYS A 395 -9.59 -11.85 -32.41
CA LYS A 395 -8.14 -12.05 -32.52
C LYS A 395 -7.35 -10.74 -32.69
N ASN A 396 -7.74 -9.91 -33.66
CA ASN A 396 -7.05 -8.64 -33.92
C ASN A 396 -7.32 -7.62 -32.81
N GLU A 397 -8.51 -7.68 -32.21
CA GLU A 397 -8.89 -6.79 -31.11
C GLU A 397 -8.11 -7.13 -29.82
N LEU A 398 -7.87 -8.41 -29.52
CA LEU A 398 -7.02 -8.84 -28.39
C LEU A 398 -5.57 -8.34 -28.53
N ILE A 399 -4.94 -8.53 -29.69
CA ILE A 399 -3.58 -8.04 -29.96
C ILE A 399 -3.54 -6.52 -29.79
N HIS A 400 -4.52 -5.81 -30.37
CA HIS A 400 -4.61 -4.36 -30.26
C HIS A 400 -4.75 -3.90 -28.80
N LEU A 401 -5.62 -4.54 -28.01
CA LEU A 401 -5.79 -4.21 -26.59
C LEU A 401 -4.52 -4.49 -25.78
N PHE A 402 -3.86 -5.62 -26.01
CA PHE A 402 -2.62 -5.95 -25.34
C PHE A 402 -1.47 -4.99 -25.69
N SER A 403 -1.43 -4.51 -26.93
CA SER A 403 -0.42 -3.55 -27.41
C SER A 403 -0.52 -2.16 -26.77
N LYS A 404 -1.62 -1.85 -26.08
CA LYS A 404 -1.79 -0.55 -25.42
C LYS A 404 -0.89 -0.43 -24.19
N GLU A 405 0.03 0.52 -24.26
CA GLU A 405 0.90 0.88 -23.14
C GLU A 405 0.18 1.76 -22.10
N LYS A 406 0.82 1.98 -20.95
CA LYS A 406 0.40 2.95 -19.90
C LYS A 406 -0.99 2.70 -19.28
N GLN A 407 -1.39 1.45 -19.15
CA GLN A 407 -2.64 1.08 -18.49
C GLN A 407 -2.54 1.25 -16.97
N LYS A 408 -3.58 1.86 -16.37
CA LYS A 408 -3.70 2.00 -14.91
C LYS A 408 -3.99 0.67 -14.23
N ILE A 409 -4.66 -0.26 -14.93
CA ILE A 409 -4.85 -1.64 -14.47
C ILE A 409 -4.65 -2.57 -15.66
N TYR A 410 -3.81 -3.59 -15.48
CA TYR A 410 -3.66 -4.68 -16.43
C TYR A 410 -4.69 -5.76 -16.12
N SER A 411 -5.48 -6.15 -17.12
CA SER A 411 -6.45 -7.23 -16.97
C SER A 411 -5.72 -8.57 -17.01
N ILE A 412 -5.70 -9.29 -15.88
CA ILE A 412 -5.09 -10.64 -15.82
C ILE A 412 -5.86 -11.57 -16.77
N ASP A 413 -7.19 -11.47 -16.80
CA ASP A 413 -8.05 -12.26 -17.66
C ASP A 413 -7.75 -12.07 -19.15
N LEU A 414 -7.57 -10.81 -19.59
CA LEU A 414 -7.16 -10.50 -20.97
C LEU A 414 -5.78 -11.10 -21.29
N ILE A 415 -4.82 -11.02 -20.35
CA ILE A 415 -3.46 -11.56 -20.57
C ILE A 415 -3.52 -13.09 -20.68
N MET A 416 -4.33 -13.76 -19.86
CA MET A 416 -4.53 -15.20 -19.95
C MET A 416 -5.17 -15.59 -21.28
N GLU A 417 -6.24 -14.91 -21.71
CA GLU A 417 -6.86 -15.15 -23.02
C GLU A 417 -5.89 -14.89 -24.18
N TYR A 418 -5.04 -13.87 -24.07
CA TYR A 418 -4.01 -13.58 -25.07
C TYR A 418 -2.94 -14.68 -25.15
N ILE A 419 -2.52 -15.25 -24.02
CA ILE A 419 -1.59 -16.39 -24.00
C ILE A 419 -2.22 -17.64 -24.62
N CYS A 420 -3.49 -17.95 -24.31
CA CYS A 420 -4.21 -19.06 -24.95
C CYS A 420 -4.30 -18.88 -26.48
N TYR A 421 -4.47 -17.63 -26.93
CA TYR A 421 -4.43 -17.28 -28.34
C TYR A 421 -3.03 -17.51 -28.96
N LEU A 422 -1.95 -17.06 -28.32
CA LEU A 422 -0.58 -17.30 -28.78
C LEU A 422 -0.24 -18.81 -28.82
N HIS A 423 -0.74 -19.58 -27.85
CA HIS A 423 -0.60 -21.03 -27.81
C HIS A 423 -1.25 -21.69 -29.02
N THR A 424 -2.44 -21.25 -29.41
CA THR A 424 -3.12 -21.72 -30.62
C THR A 424 -2.29 -21.50 -31.89
N ASN A 425 -1.51 -20.41 -31.95
CA ASN A 425 -0.62 -20.12 -33.08
C ASN A 425 0.77 -20.77 -32.97
N LYS A 426 1.11 -21.41 -31.83
CA LYS A 426 2.45 -21.94 -31.53
C LYS A 426 3.55 -20.87 -31.41
N ASP A 427 3.18 -19.65 -31.02
CA ASP A 427 4.10 -18.52 -30.83
C ASP A 427 4.79 -18.59 -29.45
N HIS A 428 5.56 -19.65 -29.21
CA HIS A 428 6.11 -19.98 -27.88
C HIS A 428 7.04 -18.92 -27.28
N VAL A 429 7.75 -18.16 -28.11
CA VAL A 429 8.63 -17.05 -27.66
C VAL A 429 7.81 -15.92 -27.05
N ASP A 430 6.71 -15.54 -27.69
CA ASP A 430 5.86 -14.44 -27.24
C ASP A 430 5.03 -14.81 -26.01
N ILE A 431 4.67 -16.10 -25.88
CA ILE A 431 4.06 -16.64 -24.64
C ILE A 431 4.98 -16.39 -23.46
N ILE A 432 6.26 -16.75 -23.58
CA ILE A 432 7.24 -16.63 -22.50
C ILE A 432 7.55 -15.16 -22.20
N ASN A 433 7.72 -14.32 -23.23
CA ASN A 433 7.93 -12.89 -23.03
C ASN A 433 6.74 -12.23 -22.31
N THR A 434 5.52 -12.56 -22.73
CA THR A 434 4.29 -12.05 -22.11
C THR A 434 4.17 -12.51 -20.67
N PHE A 435 4.44 -13.79 -20.42
CA PHE A 435 4.42 -14.37 -19.08
C PHE A 435 5.47 -13.72 -18.18
N GLU A 436 6.73 -13.64 -18.58
CA GLU A 436 7.80 -13.06 -17.77
C GLU A 436 7.54 -11.59 -17.44
N MET A 437 6.99 -10.84 -18.39
CA MET A 437 6.70 -9.41 -18.23
C MET A 437 5.51 -9.15 -17.31
N TYR A 438 4.42 -9.92 -17.42
CA TYR A 438 3.14 -9.59 -16.77
C TYR A 438 2.67 -10.61 -15.74
N LEU A 439 2.91 -11.90 -15.96
CA LEU A 439 2.36 -13.00 -15.15
C LEU A 439 3.38 -13.71 -14.26
N SER A 440 4.68 -13.49 -14.42
CA SER A 440 5.73 -14.12 -13.60
C SER A 440 5.54 -13.90 -12.08
N PRO A 441 5.15 -12.69 -11.61
CA PRO A 441 4.78 -12.50 -10.20
C PRO A 441 3.54 -13.30 -9.76
N TYR A 442 2.73 -13.73 -10.72
CA TYR A 442 1.43 -14.40 -10.54
C TYR A 442 1.46 -15.89 -10.93
N ILE A 443 2.62 -16.45 -11.30
CA ILE A 443 2.77 -17.85 -11.76
C ILE A 443 2.07 -18.85 -10.86
N LYS A 444 1.98 -18.54 -9.55
CA LYS A 444 1.46 -19.45 -8.54
C LYS A 444 -0.06 -19.40 -8.34
N ILE A 445 -0.75 -18.58 -9.12
CA ILE A 445 -2.21 -18.41 -9.13
C ILE A 445 -2.78 -18.80 -10.50
N LEU A 446 -1.93 -19.03 -11.49
CA LEU A 446 -2.33 -19.56 -12.78
C LEU A 446 -2.94 -20.95 -12.59
N ASP A 447 -3.97 -21.22 -13.39
CA ASP A 447 -4.58 -22.54 -13.46
C ASP A 447 -3.62 -23.57 -14.07
N ILE A 448 -3.98 -24.84 -13.94
CA ILE A 448 -3.16 -25.94 -14.45
C ILE A 448 -2.98 -25.84 -15.97
N ASP A 449 -3.99 -25.35 -16.69
CA ASP A 449 -3.97 -25.22 -18.14
C ASP A 449 -2.93 -24.19 -18.60
N MET A 450 -2.90 -23.01 -17.98
CA MET A 450 -1.89 -21.98 -18.24
C MET A 450 -0.48 -22.45 -17.86
N LEU A 451 -0.34 -23.20 -16.78
CA LEU A 451 0.96 -23.77 -16.38
C LEU A 451 1.45 -24.83 -17.37
N ASN A 452 0.56 -25.66 -17.90
CA ASN A 452 0.87 -26.64 -18.94
C ASN A 452 1.30 -25.94 -20.24
N ILE A 453 0.59 -24.89 -20.66
CA ILE A 453 0.94 -24.07 -21.84
C ILE A 453 2.36 -23.47 -21.68
N LEU A 454 2.69 -23.00 -20.48
CA LEU A 454 4.01 -22.46 -20.17
C LEU A 454 5.08 -23.55 -20.21
N GLU A 455 4.85 -24.70 -19.57
CA GLU A 455 5.78 -25.83 -19.59
C GLU A 455 6.10 -26.26 -21.02
N GLU A 456 5.06 -26.45 -21.84
CA GLU A 456 5.19 -26.79 -23.26
C GLU A 456 6.02 -25.74 -24.00
N SER A 457 5.71 -24.45 -23.78
CA SER A 457 6.42 -23.37 -24.46
C SER A 457 7.90 -23.31 -24.08
N TYR A 458 8.26 -23.50 -22.80
CA TYR A 458 9.67 -23.54 -22.37
C TYR A 458 10.41 -24.74 -22.95
N ASN A 459 9.76 -25.91 -23.07
CA ASN A 459 10.35 -27.08 -23.73
C ASN A 459 10.61 -26.80 -25.22
N MET A 460 9.67 -26.16 -25.92
CA MET A 460 9.77 -25.86 -27.35
C MET A 460 10.87 -24.85 -27.69
N ILE A 461 11.14 -23.88 -26.81
CA ILE A 461 12.24 -22.91 -27.01
C ILE A 461 13.60 -23.40 -26.49
N GLY A 462 13.68 -24.63 -25.96
CA GLY A 462 14.92 -25.22 -25.47
C GLY A 462 15.33 -24.83 -24.04
N GLU A 463 14.47 -24.16 -23.28
CA GLU A 463 14.71 -23.80 -21.87
C GLU A 463 14.29 -24.93 -20.91
N ASN A 464 14.85 -26.12 -21.13
CA ASN A 464 14.47 -27.37 -20.45
C ASN A 464 14.58 -27.29 -18.90
N GLU A 465 15.50 -26.49 -18.37
CA GLU A 465 15.60 -26.29 -16.91
C GLU A 465 14.41 -25.53 -16.33
N LYS A 466 13.89 -24.52 -17.06
CA LYS A 466 12.71 -23.77 -16.61
C LYS A 466 11.44 -24.58 -16.80
N ALA A 467 11.31 -25.29 -17.92
CA ALA A 467 10.22 -26.25 -18.11
C ALA A 467 10.16 -27.28 -16.98
N LYS A 468 11.32 -27.89 -16.63
CA LYS A 468 11.40 -28.83 -15.51
C LYS A 468 11.02 -28.20 -14.17
N LYS A 469 11.32 -26.90 -13.94
CA LYS A 469 10.87 -26.18 -12.74
C LYS A 469 9.35 -26.02 -12.71
N ILE A 470 8.71 -25.71 -13.85
CA ILE A 470 7.25 -25.60 -13.95
C ILE A 470 6.58 -26.96 -13.81
N HIS A 471 7.11 -28.00 -14.45
CA HIS A 471 6.60 -29.36 -14.31
C HIS A 471 6.59 -29.83 -12.84
N ASN A 472 7.72 -29.62 -12.15
CA ASN A 472 7.84 -29.92 -10.72
C ASN A 472 6.89 -29.05 -9.86
N PHE A 473 6.57 -27.85 -10.33
CA PHE A 473 5.62 -26.95 -9.67
C PHE A 473 4.18 -27.45 -9.82
N ILE A 474 3.78 -27.90 -11.02
CA ILE A 474 2.45 -28.47 -11.31
C ILE A 474 2.20 -29.72 -10.47
N ILE A 475 3.13 -30.69 -10.52
CA ILE A 475 3.05 -31.94 -9.75
C ILE A 475 2.87 -31.65 -8.26
N LYS A 476 3.49 -30.58 -7.75
CA LYS A 476 3.49 -30.27 -6.32
C LYS A 476 2.22 -29.58 -5.82
N ILE A 477 1.47 -28.91 -6.70
CA ILE A 477 0.29 -28.14 -6.31
C ILE A 477 -1.00 -28.90 -6.60
N PHE A 478 -1.03 -29.70 -7.67
CA PHE A 478 -2.26 -30.31 -8.17
C PHE A 478 -2.34 -31.83 -8.00
N ASN A 479 -1.26 -32.49 -7.56
CA ASN A 479 -1.25 -33.87 -7.05
C ASN A 479 -0.91 -33.88 -5.56
#